data_AF-A0A1V5JM49-F1
#
_entry.id   AF-A0A1V5JM49-F1
#
_cell.length_a   1.000
_cell.length_b   1.000
_cell.length_c   1.000
_cell.angle_alpha   90.00
_cell.angle_beta   90.00
_cell.angle_gamma   90.00
#
_symmetry.space_group_name_H-M   'P 1'
#
loop_
_entity.id
_entity.type
_entity.pdbx_description
1 polymer ?
#
loop_
_entity_poly.entity_id
_entity_poly.type
_entity_poly.pdbx_seq_one_letter_code
_entity_poly.pdbx_strand_id
1 'polypeptide(L)'
;MDKNCCSKTWCQIYGSLQQIRNCRLLTCIICTILLFSHNDLYSQKFLTDTIYIDFKGDSILSAGQVCIKGVIDNRDEIPNFVMYRTKKKFLILPVDQEILTIKPVSEAILNGFRTNDNCNLSYTIHINKFEIEKREGRFSSSTFLVADIPVFKHKSDSSHYLGTLYYDHLYHPLHKKELFPESAQNLLYNWHATFKTDLIRLNTLQDNSDKELPPNLIIAPDDKPLYLQIRTGVFAGRNWYGLQGEIFFSRPEISNRYKTTSGIVRYQNNSDYESISIGRNSEHFTFRKNDNLSLDIDLNILLGFLKWKDVKMHNPTLYQIINAEVSSIQSIILDRKNKQGFTFRAGTIEALAYVYDKKLQFNAGGFLEIGYKF
;
A
#
# COMPACT_ATOMS: atom_id res chain seq x y z
N MET A 1 50.87 -34.04 -42.50
CA MET A 1 49.57 -34.73 -42.51
C MET A 1 49.04 -34.75 -41.10
N ASP A 2 47.92 -34.05 -40.91
CA ASP A 2 47.22 -33.80 -39.66
C ASP A 2 46.65 -35.06 -39.02
N LYS A 3 46.59 -35.05 -37.68
CA LYS A 3 45.35 -35.23 -36.88
C LYS A 3 45.71 -35.34 -35.39
N ASN A 4 45.32 -34.33 -34.61
CA ASN A 4 44.73 -34.50 -33.27
C ASN A 4 44.23 -33.14 -32.76
N CYS A 5 43.13 -32.68 -33.36
CA CYS A 5 42.37 -31.51 -32.94
C CYS A 5 40.99 -31.99 -32.46
N CYS A 6 40.89 -32.52 -31.24
CA CYS A 6 39.61 -32.96 -30.67
C CYS A 6 39.59 -33.05 -29.12
N SER A 7 40.26 -32.14 -28.39
CA SER A 7 40.18 -32.14 -26.91
C SER A 7 39.60 -30.87 -26.28
N LYS A 8 39.36 -29.78 -27.03
CA LYS A 8 38.84 -28.52 -26.47
C LYS A 8 37.32 -28.36 -26.48
N THR A 9 36.61 -29.02 -27.42
CA THR A 9 35.16 -28.88 -27.58
C THR A 9 34.36 -29.66 -26.53
N TRP A 10 34.86 -30.78 -26.03
CA TRP A 10 34.16 -31.60 -25.04
C TRP A 10 34.13 -30.98 -23.62
N CYS A 11 35.18 -30.25 -23.22
CA CYS A 11 35.20 -29.55 -21.93
C CYS A 11 34.27 -28.33 -21.90
N GLN A 12 34.05 -27.64 -23.04
CA GLN A 12 33.09 -26.54 -23.13
C GLN A 12 31.63 -27.01 -23.07
N ILE A 13 31.33 -28.20 -23.61
CA ILE A 13 29.99 -28.79 -23.56
C ILE A 13 29.67 -29.33 -22.15
N TYR A 14 30.65 -29.91 -21.44
CA TYR A 14 30.45 -30.33 -20.05
C TYR A 14 30.25 -29.14 -19.09
N GLY A 15 30.99 -28.04 -19.29
CA GLY A 15 30.81 -26.80 -18.52
C GLY A 15 29.43 -26.16 -18.73
N SER A 16 28.92 -26.16 -19.97
CA SER A 16 27.59 -25.61 -20.29
C SER A 16 26.45 -26.51 -19.76
N LEU A 17 26.59 -27.84 -19.81
CA LEU A 17 25.62 -28.78 -19.24
C LEU A 17 25.53 -28.68 -17.72
N GLN A 18 26.64 -28.42 -17.03
CA GLN A 18 26.66 -28.26 -15.57
C GLN A 18 26.09 -26.90 -15.14
N GLN A 19 26.31 -25.83 -15.92
CA GLN A 19 25.61 -24.54 -15.75
C GLN A 19 24.10 -24.64 -16.03
N ILE A 20 23.69 -25.38 -17.06
CA ILE A 20 22.26 -25.60 -17.37
C ILE A 20 21.59 -26.45 -16.28
N ARG A 21 22.28 -27.47 -15.74
CA ARG A 21 21.81 -28.25 -14.58
C ARG A 21 21.65 -27.38 -13.33
N ASN A 22 22.60 -26.50 -13.04
CA ASN A 22 22.53 -25.60 -11.90
C ASN A 22 21.43 -24.54 -12.07
N CYS A 23 21.22 -24.01 -13.27
CA CYS A 23 20.09 -23.12 -13.55
C CYS A 23 18.74 -23.82 -13.40
N ARG A 24 18.60 -25.09 -13.83
CA ARG A 24 17.39 -25.89 -13.64
C ARG A 24 17.15 -26.27 -12.18
N LEU A 25 18.22 -26.52 -11.42
CA LEU A 25 18.12 -26.77 -9.98
C LEU A 25 17.69 -25.48 -9.26
N LEU A 26 18.27 -24.33 -9.61
CA LEU A 26 17.90 -23.03 -9.03
C LEU A 26 16.46 -22.63 -9.38
N THR A 27 16.02 -22.84 -10.63
CA THR A 27 14.61 -22.63 -11.00
C THR A 27 13.68 -23.63 -10.34
N CYS A 28 14.08 -24.90 -10.17
CA CYS A 28 13.29 -25.86 -9.41
C CYS A 28 13.22 -25.48 -7.93
N ILE A 29 14.30 -24.98 -7.31
CA ILE A 29 14.34 -24.50 -5.93
C ILE A 29 13.49 -23.23 -5.76
N ILE A 30 13.57 -22.28 -6.68
CA ILE A 30 12.73 -21.08 -6.68
C ILE A 30 11.26 -21.44 -6.89
N CYS A 31 10.95 -22.37 -7.80
CA CYS A 31 9.59 -22.87 -8.01
C CYS A 31 9.10 -23.71 -6.83
N THR A 32 9.94 -24.49 -6.15
CA THR A 32 9.53 -25.20 -4.93
C THR A 32 9.36 -24.23 -3.76
N ILE A 33 10.20 -23.22 -3.60
CA ILE A 33 9.98 -22.16 -2.59
C ILE A 33 8.69 -21.40 -2.89
N LEU A 34 8.39 -21.09 -4.15
CA LEU A 34 7.12 -20.45 -4.57
C LEU A 34 5.91 -21.39 -4.39
N LEU A 35 6.03 -22.68 -4.72
CA LEU A 35 4.96 -23.67 -4.56
C LEU A 35 4.72 -24.06 -3.09
N PHE A 36 5.77 -24.13 -2.26
CA PHE A 36 5.66 -24.33 -0.80
C PHE A 36 5.29 -23.04 -0.06
N SER A 37 5.39 -21.85 -0.68
CA SER A 37 4.81 -20.61 -0.16
C SER A 37 3.32 -20.45 -0.42
N HIS A 38 2.71 -21.35 -1.20
CA HIS A 38 1.32 -21.23 -1.67
C HIS A 38 0.29 -22.04 -0.88
N ASN A 39 0.69 -22.79 0.15
CA ASN A 39 -0.25 -23.43 1.07
C ASN A 39 0.03 -22.99 2.50
N ASP A 40 -0.83 -22.13 3.03
CA ASP A 40 -1.20 -21.85 4.43
C ASP A 40 -0.46 -22.62 5.54
N LEU A 41 0.86 -22.46 5.65
CA LEU A 41 1.65 -23.00 6.75
C LEU A 41 2.21 -21.84 7.56
N TYR A 42 1.42 -21.50 8.59
CA TYR A 42 1.69 -20.58 9.71
C TYR A 42 1.36 -19.10 9.49
N SER A 43 0.06 -18.83 9.32
CA SER A 43 -0.58 -17.65 9.91
C SER A 43 -1.64 -18.10 10.94
N GLN A 44 -1.27 -18.94 11.91
CA GLN A 44 -2.07 -19.00 13.13
C GLN A 44 -1.82 -17.70 13.90
N LYS A 45 -2.75 -16.75 13.77
CA LYS A 45 -2.82 -15.57 14.63
C LYS A 45 -3.06 -16.08 16.05
N PHE A 46 -2.01 -16.13 16.87
CA PHE A 46 -2.18 -16.37 18.30
C PHE A 46 -2.77 -15.10 18.92
N LEU A 47 -4.10 -15.11 19.02
CA LEU A 47 -4.88 -14.10 19.73
C LEU A 47 -4.70 -14.32 21.23
N THR A 48 -4.12 -13.36 21.94
CA THR A 48 -3.98 -13.49 23.41
C THR A 48 -4.91 -12.62 24.21
N ASP A 49 -5.30 -11.46 23.69
CA ASP A 49 -6.16 -10.51 24.41
C ASP A 49 -7.12 -9.80 23.45
N THR A 50 -8.36 -9.59 23.89
CA THR A 50 -9.34 -8.73 23.24
C THR A 50 -9.50 -7.45 24.05
N ILE A 51 -9.42 -6.28 23.40
CA ILE A 51 -9.63 -4.97 24.02
C ILE A 51 -10.94 -4.39 23.49
N TYR A 52 -11.83 -4.02 24.40
CA TYR A 52 -13.07 -3.32 24.05
C TYR A 52 -12.87 -1.81 24.11
N ILE A 53 -13.29 -1.12 23.06
CA ILE A 53 -13.29 0.34 22.97
C ILE A 53 -14.71 0.87 22.74
N ASP A 54 -14.96 2.08 23.22
CA ASP A 54 -16.26 2.71 23.05
C ASP A 54 -16.30 3.55 21.76
N PHE A 55 -17.29 3.32 20.91
CA PHE A 55 -17.53 4.10 19.71
C PHE A 55 -18.81 4.94 19.87
N LYS A 56 -18.72 5.98 20.71
CA LYS A 56 -19.68 7.10 20.82
C LYS A 56 -19.67 8.01 19.59
N GLY A 57 -20.62 7.83 18.68
CA GLY A 57 -20.85 8.74 17.55
C GLY A 57 -21.52 10.09 17.89
N ASP A 58 -21.74 10.42 19.17
CA ASP A 58 -22.81 11.37 19.55
C ASP A 58 -22.37 12.78 19.97
N SER A 59 -21.09 13.16 19.84
CA SER A 59 -20.58 14.25 20.68
C SER A 59 -20.60 15.69 20.14
N ILE A 60 -20.82 16.00 18.85
CA ILE A 60 -20.59 17.39 18.38
C ILE A 60 -21.59 17.95 17.35
N LEU A 61 -22.10 17.16 16.40
CA LEU A 61 -22.97 17.68 15.31
C LEU A 61 -24.29 16.89 15.24
N SER A 62 -25.41 17.59 15.42
CA SER A 62 -26.74 17.03 15.13
C SER A 62 -26.89 16.85 13.62
N ALA A 63 -26.95 15.61 13.17
CA ALA A 63 -27.26 15.25 11.79
C ALA A 63 -28.75 14.92 11.60
N GLY A 64 -29.63 15.42 12.49
CA GLY A 64 -31.06 15.07 12.53
C GLY A 64 -31.86 15.42 11.26
N GLN A 65 -31.28 16.21 10.36
CA GLN A 65 -31.82 16.50 9.02
C GLN A 65 -31.54 15.41 7.98
N VAL A 66 -30.59 14.51 8.25
CA VAL A 66 -30.26 13.36 7.40
C VAL A 66 -31.01 12.15 7.93
N CYS A 67 -31.80 11.51 7.07
CA CYS A 67 -32.50 10.28 7.42
C CYS A 67 -31.76 9.05 6.91
N ILE A 68 -31.48 8.10 7.80
CA ILE A 68 -30.87 6.81 7.45
C ILE A 68 -31.93 5.72 7.67
N LYS A 69 -32.27 5.00 6.59
CA LYS A 69 -33.20 3.87 6.61
C LYS A 69 -32.57 2.63 7.23
N GLY A 70 -31.27 2.42 6.99
CA GLY A 70 -30.52 1.32 7.58
C GLY A 70 -29.02 1.38 7.29
N VAL A 71 -28.25 0.69 8.12
CA VAL A 71 -26.82 0.43 7.91
C VAL A 71 -26.63 -1.08 7.81
N ILE A 72 -26.11 -1.54 6.67
CA ILE A 72 -25.85 -2.96 6.39
C ILE A 72 -24.35 -3.20 6.49
N ASP A 73 -23.94 -4.10 7.37
CA ASP A 73 -22.53 -4.49 7.51
C ASP A 73 -22.25 -5.71 6.61
N ASN A 74 -21.46 -5.51 5.55
CA ASN A 74 -21.12 -6.54 4.56
C ASN A 74 -19.68 -7.07 4.77
N ARG A 75 -19.04 -6.72 5.88
CA ARG A 75 -17.70 -7.20 6.20
C ARG A 75 -17.70 -8.70 6.48
N ASP A 76 -16.60 -9.36 6.16
CA ASP A 76 -16.39 -10.78 6.50
C ASP A 76 -16.07 -10.95 8.00
N GLU A 77 -15.58 -9.89 8.66
CA GLU A 77 -15.30 -9.87 10.09
C GLU A 77 -16.57 -9.72 10.95
N ILE A 78 -16.45 -10.00 12.26
CA ILE A 78 -17.55 -9.79 13.19
C ILE A 78 -17.97 -8.30 13.25
N PRO A 79 -19.26 -7.96 13.44
CA PRO A 79 -19.75 -6.57 13.38
C PRO A 79 -19.09 -5.58 14.35
N ASN A 80 -18.47 -6.08 15.42
CA ASN A 80 -17.77 -5.29 16.43
C ASN A 80 -16.28 -5.09 16.10
N PHE A 81 -15.74 -5.74 15.08
CA PHE A 81 -14.31 -5.70 14.78
C PHE A 81 -13.87 -4.32 14.28
N VAL A 82 -12.68 -3.89 14.73
CA VAL A 82 -12.05 -2.64 14.30
C VAL A 82 -10.59 -2.80 13.91
N MET A 83 -9.81 -3.66 14.58
CA MET A 83 -8.37 -3.78 14.32
C MET A 83 -7.75 -5.04 14.91
N TYR A 84 -6.72 -5.55 14.23
CA TYR A 84 -5.69 -6.39 14.85
C TYR A 84 -4.46 -5.55 15.20
N ARG A 85 -3.96 -5.70 16.43
CA ARG A 85 -2.74 -5.05 16.91
C ARG A 85 -1.70 -6.09 17.31
N THR A 86 -0.62 -6.18 16.56
CA THR A 86 0.52 -7.02 16.95
C THR A 86 1.26 -6.39 18.13
N LYS A 87 1.26 -7.08 19.26
CA LYS A 87 2.07 -6.77 20.44
C LYS A 87 3.37 -7.56 20.34
N LYS A 88 4.49 -6.85 20.15
CA LYS A 88 5.83 -7.45 20.29
C LYS A 88 6.15 -7.64 21.78
N LYS A 89 5.53 -8.64 22.42
CA LYS A 89 5.93 -9.09 23.76
C LYS A 89 6.80 -10.33 23.57
N PHE A 90 8.10 -10.15 23.76
CA PHE A 90 9.19 -11.12 23.52
C PHE A 90 9.53 -11.31 22.04
N LEU A 91 10.83 -11.26 21.74
CA LEU A 91 11.44 -11.24 20.41
C LEU A 91 11.11 -12.44 19.50
N ILE A 92 10.35 -13.43 19.97
CA ILE A 92 10.30 -14.77 19.37
C ILE A 92 8.90 -15.12 18.82
N LEU A 93 7.81 -14.55 19.34
CA LEU A 93 6.46 -14.78 18.79
C LEU A 93 5.64 -13.49 18.80
N PRO A 94 5.26 -12.93 17.63
CA PRO A 94 4.29 -11.85 17.58
C PRO A 94 2.96 -12.38 18.10
N VAL A 95 2.35 -11.61 19.00
CA VAL A 95 1.07 -11.93 19.59
C VAL A 95 0.08 -10.87 19.13
N ASP A 96 -1.02 -11.27 18.49
CA ASP A 96 -2.03 -10.33 18.03
C ASP A 96 -3.06 -10.08 19.13
N GLN A 97 -3.36 -8.79 19.36
CA GLN A 97 -4.49 -8.36 20.19
C GLN A 97 -5.61 -7.92 19.26
N GLU A 98 -6.83 -8.37 19.53
CA GLU A 98 -8.01 -7.93 18.80
C GLU A 98 -8.61 -6.71 19.50
N ILE A 99 -9.07 -5.73 18.72
CA ILE A 99 -9.75 -4.56 19.23
C ILE A 99 -11.16 -4.53 18.67
N LEU A 100 -12.13 -4.56 19.58
CA LEU A 100 -13.55 -4.59 19.29
C LEU A 100 -14.24 -3.35 19.85
N THR A 101 -15.28 -2.88 19.17
CA THR A 101 -16.23 -1.95 19.76
C THR A 101 -17.16 -2.66 20.74
N ILE A 102 -17.63 -1.93 21.76
CA ILE A 102 -18.64 -2.45 22.70
C ILE A 102 -19.96 -2.80 21.99
N LYS A 103 -20.34 -2.00 20.99
CA LYS A 103 -21.54 -2.18 20.16
C LYS A 103 -21.16 -2.41 18.69
N PRO A 104 -21.99 -3.09 17.88
CA PRO A 104 -21.74 -3.23 16.45
C PRO A 104 -21.44 -1.88 15.79
N VAL A 105 -20.49 -1.87 14.84
CA VAL A 105 -20.09 -0.64 14.12
C VAL A 105 -21.29 0.00 13.42
N SER A 106 -22.21 -0.81 12.87
CA SER A 106 -23.45 -0.33 12.26
C SER A 106 -24.35 0.46 13.22
N GLU A 107 -24.51 -0.02 14.46
CA GLU A 107 -25.29 0.68 15.50
C GLU A 107 -24.59 1.99 15.91
N ALA A 108 -23.28 1.95 16.10
CA ALA A 108 -22.51 3.13 16.46
C ALA A 108 -22.54 4.22 15.38
N ILE A 109 -22.51 3.83 14.09
CA ILE A 109 -22.64 4.75 12.95
C ILE A 109 -24.02 5.40 12.93
N LEU A 110 -25.09 4.64 13.19
CA LEU A 110 -26.48 5.14 13.21
C LEU A 110 -26.73 6.20 14.28
N ASN A 111 -25.95 6.20 15.36
CA ASN A 111 -26.13 7.15 16.46
C ASN A 111 -26.02 8.61 16.00
N GLY A 112 -27.07 9.38 16.29
CA GLY A 112 -27.19 10.79 15.95
C GLY A 112 -27.74 11.09 14.56
N PHE A 113 -28.23 10.09 13.82
CA PHE A 113 -29.05 10.26 12.61
C PHE A 113 -30.53 9.99 12.90
N ARG A 114 -31.42 10.49 12.03
CA ARG A 114 -32.86 10.20 12.12
C ARG A 114 -33.17 8.87 11.44
N THR A 115 -33.82 7.94 12.13
CA THR A 115 -34.15 6.59 11.62
C THR A 115 -35.65 6.41 11.37
N ASN A 116 -36.30 7.39 10.75
CA ASN A 116 -37.75 7.34 10.50
C ASN A 116 -38.04 6.97 9.05
N ASP A 117 -39.04 6.11 8.84
CA ASP A 117 -39.53 5.70 7.52
C ASP A 117 -40.22 6.84 6.74
N ASN A 118 -40.65 7.90 7.42
CA ASN A 118 -41.44 9.01 6.84
C ASN A 118 -40.59 10.16 6.26
N CYS A 119 -39.33 9.92 5.90
CA CYS A 119 -38.49 10.95 5.28
C CYS A 119 -38.63 10.93 3.76
N ASN A 120 -38.92 12.09 3.15
CA ASN A 120 -38.97 12.24 1.68
C ASN A 120 -37.68 11.82 0.97
N LEU A 121 -36.56 11.95 1.69
CA LEU A 121 -35.24 11.52 1.28
C LEU A 121 -34.64 10.71 2.43
N SER A 122 -34.20 9.50 2.14
CA SER A 122 -33.48 8.67 3.09
C SER A 122 -32.31 7.95 2.43
N TYR A 123 -31.37 7.47 3.24
CA TYR A 123 -30.18 6.79 2.78
C TYR A 123 -30.09 5.40 3.39
N THR A 124 -29.67 4.42 2.59
CA THR A 124 -29.16 3.13 3.10
C THR A 124 -27.66 3.12 2.88
N ILE A 125 -26.92 2.70 3.90
CA ILE A 125 -25.47 2.75 3.89
C ILE A 125 -24.94 1.35 4.09
N HIS A 126 -23.97 0.95 3.28
CA HIS A 126 -23.30 -0.33 3.44
C HIS A 126 -21.90 -0.11 4.05
N ILE A 127 -21.41 -1.09 4.79
CA ILE A 127 -20.03 -1.12 5.30
C ILE A 127 -19.32 -2.27 4.60
N ASN A 128 -18.45 -1.96 3.64
CA ASN A 128 -17.67 -2.97 2.93
C ASN A 128 -16.26 -3.12 3.52
N LYS A 129 -15.70 -2.04 4.08
CA LYS A 129 -14.46 -2.05 4.85
C LYS A 129 -14.56 -1.06 6.01
N PHE A 130 -14.04 -1.44 7.17
CA PHE A 130 -13.92 -0.57 8.34
C PHE A 130 -12.85 -1.11 9.28
N GLU A 131 -11.64 -0.56 9.20
CA GLU A 131 -10.49 -1.03 9.97
C GLU A 131 -9.55 0.12 10.36
N ILE A 132 -9.03 0.07 11.59
CA ILE A 132 -7.91 0.93 12.00
C ILE A 132 -6.60 0.26 11.62
N GLU A 133 -5.89 0.87 10.68
CA GLU A 133 -4.59 0.39 10.22
C GLU A 133 -3.48 1.25 10.84
N LYS A 134 -2.49 0.59 11.46
CA LYS A 134 -1.23 1.25 11.83
C LYS A 134 -0.22 1.05 10.70
N ARG A 135 0.03 2.12 9.94
CA ARG A 135 1.04 2.12 8.88
C ARG A 135 2.38 2.51 9.48
N GLU A 136 3.23 1.51 9.71
CA GLU A 136 4.61 1.73 10.13
C GLU A 136 5.47 2.13 8.92
N GLY A 137 5.73 3.43 8.79
CA GLY A 137 6.81 3.93 7.95
C GLY A 137 8.14 3.81 8.68
N ARG A 138 9.24 3.93 7.93
CA ARG A 138 10.59 3.81 8.53
C ARG A 138 10.97 5.00 9.42
N PHE A 139 10.44 6.19 9.12
CA PHE A 139 10.72 7.43 9.86
C PHE A 139 9.56 7.90 10.74
N SER A 140 8.36 7.38 10.50
CA SER A 140 7.17 7.70 11.28
C SER A 140 6.16 6.57 11.19
N SER A 141 5.44 6.33 12.29
CA SER A 141 4.24 5.50 12.28
C SER A 141 3.01 6.40 12.27
N SER A 142 2.06 6.09 11.39
CA SER A 142 0.79 6.80 11.29
C SER A 142 -0.35 5.82 11.52
N THR A 143 -1.41 6.28 12.18
CA THR A 143 -2.62 5.49 12.41
C THR A 143 -3.74 6.04 11.54
N PHE A 144 -4.38 5.18 10.77
CA PHE A 144 -5.45 5.55 9.85
C PHE A 144 -6.70 4.75 10.16
N LEU A 145 -7.87 5.37 10.01
CA LEU A 145 -9.10 4.61 9.83
C LEU A 145 -9.39 4.50 8.33
N VAL A 146 -9.50 3.26 7.88
CA VAL A 146 -9.76 2.89 6.50
C VAL A 146 -11.20 2.39 6.41
N ALA A 147 -12.05 3.11 5.67
CA ALA A 147 -13.45 2.72 5.52
C ALA A 147 -13.95 2.88 4.07
N ASP A 148 -14.76 1.92 3.63
CA ASP A 148 -15.41 1.89 2.32
C ASP A 148 -16.92 1.81 2.53
N ILE A 149 -17.60 2.92 2.28
CA ILE A 149 -19.00 3.11 2.67
C ILE A 149 -19.87 3.42 1.44
N PRO A 150 -20.42 2.39 0.76
CA PRO A 150 -21.41 2.59 -0.30
C PRO A 150 -22.68 3.27 0.22
N VAL A 151 -23.16 4.26 -0.53
CA VAL A 151 -24.35 5.05 -0.17
C VAL A 151 -25.43 4.89 -1.23
N PHE A 152 -26.61 4.45 -0.79
CA PHE A 152 -27.81 4.33 -1.59
C PHE A 152 -28.82 5.38 -1.16
N LYS A 153 -29.33 6.14 -2.13
CA LYS A 153 -30.38 7.12 -1.92
C LYS A 153 -31.73 6.50 -2.21
N HIS A 154 -32.65 6.67 -1.28
CA HIS A 154 -34.05 6.34 -1.43
C HIS A 154 -34.87 7.61 -1.65
N LYS A 155 -35.62 7.63 -2.75
CA LYS A 155 -36.66 8.63 -3.00
C LYS A 155 -37.93 7.86 -3.33
N SER A 156 -38.91 7.94 -2.43
CA SER A 156 -40.13 7.12 -2.47
C SER A 156 -39.75 5.62 -2.46
N ASP A 157 -40.10 4.85 -3.49
CA ASP A 157 -39.84 3.40 -3.54
C ASP A 157 -38.57 3.02 -4.34
N SER A 158 -37.91 3.99 -4.97
CA SER A 158 -36.70 3.75 -5.76
C SER A 158 -35.43 3.84 -4.90
N SER A 159 -34.54 2.85 -5.04
CA SER A 159 -33.17 2.89 -4.51
C SER A 159 -32.20 3.20 -5.63
N HIS A 160 -31.35 4.20 -5.45
CA HIS A 160 -30.34 4.60 -6.41
C HIS A 160 -28.97 4.65 -5.73
N TYR A 161 -28.00 3.92 -6.29
CA TYR A 161 -26.62 3.98 -5.83
C TYR A 161 -26.02 5.35 -6.17
N LEU A 162 -25.55 6.08 -5.15
CA LEU A 162 -24.91 7.39 -5.34
C LEU A 162 -23.41 7.28 -5.57
N GLY A 163 -22.77 6.25 -5.04
CA GLY A 163 -21.32 6.11 -5.00
C GLY A 163 -20.85 5.54 -3.67
N THR A 164 -19.52 5.42 -3.54
CA THR A 164 -18.87 4.98 -2.31
C THR A 164 -18.08 6.14 -1.70
N LEU A 165 -18.29 6.37 -0.40
CA LEU A 165 -17.46 7.25 0.41
C LEU A 165 -16.22 6.46 0.86
N TYR A 166 -15.06 6.84 0.31
CA TYR A 166 -13.78 6.23 0.65
C TYR A 166 -13.09 7.07 1.73
N TYR A 167 -12.67 6.42 2.81
CA TYR A 167 -11.92 7.06 3.87
C TYR A 167 -10.53 6.43 4.02
N ASP A 168 -9.55 7.32 4.14
CA ASP A 168 -8.19 7.05 4.62
C ASP A 168 -7.85 8.13 5.64
N HIS A 169 -8.55 8.08 6.78
CA HIS A 169 -8.59 9.16 7.76
C HIS A 169 -7.39 9.08 8.70
N LEU A 170 -6.42 9.97 8.50
CA LEU A 170 -5.21 10.06 9.32
C LEU A 170 -5.53 10.61 10.71
N TYR A 171 -5.10 9.91 11.74
CA TYR A 171 -5.15 10.38 13.11
C TYR A 171 -3.78 10.91 13.57
N HIS A 172 -3.79 12.13 14.10
CA HIS A 172 -2.65 12.70 14.83
C HIS A 172 -2.95 12.66 16.32
N PRO A 173 -2.17 11.92 17.12
CA PRO A 173 -2.34 11.86 18.57
C PRO A 173 -2.31 13.26 19.19
N LEU A 174 -3.23 13.52 20.13
CA LEU A 174 -3.29 14.79 20.86
C LEU A 174 -2.07 14.98 21.77
N HIS A 175 -1.46 13.87 22.21
CA HIS A 175 -0.32 13.84 23.11
C HIS A 175 0.77 12.91 22.59
N LYS A 176 2.05 13.23 22.86
CA LYS A 176 3.21 12.38 22.48
C LYS A 176 3.15 10.96 23.07
N LYS A 177 2.43 10.77 24.18
CA LYS A 177 2.25 9.49 24.88
C LYS A 177 0.76 9.31 25.18
N GLU A 178 -0.01 9.00 24.15
CA GLU A 178 -1.41 8.60 24.30
C GLU A 178 -1.50 7.08 24.38
N LEU A 179 -2.40 6.56 25.22
CA LEU A 179 -2.65 5.11 25.27
C LEU A 179 -3.42 4.70 24.02
N PHE A 180 -3.07 3.55 23.44
CA PHE A 180 -3.66 3.11 22.18
C PHE A 180 -5.21 3.04 22.19
N PRO A 181 -5.89 2.51 23.24
CA PRO A 181 -7.36 2.49 23.26
C PRO A 181 -7.96 3.90 23.17
N GLU A 182 -7.33 4.89 23.81
CA GLU A 182 -7.74 6.30 23.77
C GLU A 182 -7.55 6.88 22.37
N SER A 183 -6.38 6.65 21.75
CA SER A 183 -6.14 7.06 20.36
C SER A 183 -7.13 6.44 19.38
N ALA A 184 -7.48 5.16 19.56
CA ALA A 184 -8.45 4.47 18.70
C ALA A 184 -9.86 5.06 18.86
N GLN A 185 -10.29 5.35 20.09
CA GLN A 185 -11.58 6.02 20.34
C GLN A 185 -11.61 7.41 19.72
N ASN A 186 -10.57 8.22 19.93
CA ASN A 186 -10.46 9.57 19.38
C ASN A 186 -10.45 9.57 17.84
N LEU A 187 -9.79 8.59 17.22
CA LEU A 187 -9.81 8.38 15.78
C LEU A 187 -11.22 8.08 15.25
N LEU A 188 -11.94 7.14 15.90
CA LEU A 188 -13.31 6.80 15.53
C LEU A 188 -14.26 8.01 15.68
N TYR A 189 -14.10 8.82 16.73
CA TYR A 189 -14.88 10.03 16.94
C TYR A 189 -14.64 11.09 15.86
N ASN A 190 -13.38 11.36 15.53
CA ASN A 190 -13.03 12.34 14.50
C ASN A 190 -13.53 11.90 13.11
N TRP A 191 -13.37 10.62 12.80
CA TRP A 191 -13.92 10.07 11.57
C TRP A 191 -15.45 10.22 11.51
N HIS A 192 -16.18 9.88 12.57
CA HIS A 192 -17.64 9.93 12.56
C HIS A 192 -18.18 11.35 12.37
N ALA A 193 -17.51 12.35 12.96
CA ALA A 193 -17.82 13.76 12.72
C ALA A 193 -17.62 14.17 11.24
N THR A 194 -16.54 13.68 10.62
CA THR A 194 -16.28 13.87 9.18
C THR A 194 -17.37 13.20 8.34
N PHE A 195 -17.68 11.94 8.64
CA PHE A 195 -18.72 11.17 7.96
C PHE A 195 -20.11 11.83 8.04
N LYS A 196 -20.49 12.33 9.22
CA LYS A 196 -21.72 13.12 9.42
C LYS A 196 -21.75 14.35 8.52
N THR A 197 -20.63 15.07 8.44
CA THR A 197 -20.52 16.28 7.62
C THR A 197 -20.68 15.95 6.13
N ASP A 198 -20.07 14.85 5.66
CA ASP A 198 -20.19 14.41 4.27
C ASP A 198 -21.63 14.01 3.92
N LEU A 199 -22.32 13.27 4.79
CA LEU A 199 -23.73 12.92 4.58
C LEU A 199 -24.66 14.14 4.61
N ILE A 200 -24.40 15.12 5.50
CA ILE A 200 -25.15 16.38 5.50
C ILE A 200 -24.95 17.12 4.17
N ARG A 201 -23.72 17.19 3.65
CA ARG A 201 -23.44 17.78 2.34
C ARG A 201 -24.26 17.07 1.25
N LEU A 202 -24.25 15.75 1.23
CA LEU A 202 -25.03 14.95 0.28
C LEU A 202 -26.54 15.22 0.33
N ASN A 203 -27.07 15.43 1.52
CA ASN A 203 -28.48 15.75 1.73
C ASN A 203 -28.86 17.14 1.20
N THR A 204 -27.96 18.13 1.32
CA THR A 204 -28.20 19.54 0.93
C THR A 204 -27.92 19.86 -0.55
N LEU A 205 -27.46 18.89 -1.34
CA LEU A 205 -27.18 19.04 -2.79
C LEU A 205 -28.44 19.20 -3.64
N GLN A 206 -29.64 18.92 -3.10
CA GLN A 206 -30.87 19.02 -3.88
C GLN A 206 -31.34 20.45 -4.17
N ASP A 207 -30.86 21.45 -3.42
CA ASP A 207 -31.42 22.81 -3.49
C ASP A 207 -30.61 23.78 -4.36
N ASN A 208 -29.38 23.45 -4.80
CA ASN A 208 -28.57 24.28 -5.69
C ASN A 208 -27.56 23.42 -6.47
N SER A 209 -27.53 23.54 -7.79
CA SER A 209 -26.66 22.78 -8.71
C SER A 209 -25.16 23.07 -8.55
N ASP A 210 -24.80 24.11 -7.79
CA ASP A 210 -23.42 24.63 -7.70
C ASP A 210 -22.66 24.16 -6.45
N LYS A 211 -23.26 23.29 -5.63
CA LYS A 211 -22.59 22.75 -4.45
C LYS A 211 -21.70 21.55 -4.82
N GLU A 212 -20.44 21.61 -4.42
CA GLU A 212 -19.47 20.55 -4.63
C GLU A 212 -19.85 19.28 -3.84
N LEU A 213 -19.82 18.13 -4.53
CA LEU A 213 -19.93 16.81 -3.89
C LEU A 213 -18.81 16.62 -2.86
N PRO A 214 -19.00 15.80 -1.81
CA PRO A 214 -17.90 15.42 -0.93
C PRO A 214 -16.70 14.90 -1.74
N PRO A 215 -15.48 15.40 -1.49
CA PRO A 215 -14.31 15.07 -2.31
C PRO A 215 -13.91 13.58 -2.25
N ASN A 216 -14.39 12.88 -1.22
CA ASN A 216 -14.22 11.45 -0.97
C ASN A 216 -15.36 10.58 -1.52
N LEU A 217 -16.42 11.17 -2.08
CA LEU A 217 -17.46 10.42 -2.79
C LEU A 217 -16.99 10.10 -4.20
N ILE A 218 -16.97 8.82 -4.56
CA ILE A 218 -16.67 8.36 -5.91
C ILE A 218 -17.89 7.66 -6.48
N ILE A 219 -18.49 8.28 -7.52
CA ILE A 219 -19.78 7.88 -8.10
C ILE A 219 -19.66 6.59 -8.93
N ALA A 220 -18.51 6.33 -9.55
CA ALA A 220 -18.24 5.07 -10.26
C ALA A 220 -16.74 4.84 -10.54
N PRO A 221 -16.06 3.94 -9.80
CA PRO A 221 -14.75 3.46 -10.18
C PRO A 221 -14.76 1.93 -10.36
N ASP A 222 -15.59 1.38 -11.26
CA ASP A 222 -15.63 -0.05 -11.60
C ASP A 222 -15.41 -0.99 -10.39
N ASP A 223 -16.29 -0.96 -9.38
CA ASP A 223 -16.39 -1.87 -8.20
C ASP A 223 -15.10 -2.31 -7.47
N LYS A 224 -13.94 -1.71 -7.73
CA LYS A 224 -12.66 -2.18 -7.20
C LYS A 224 -12.28 -1.42 -5.93
N PRO A 225 -12.25 -2.08 -4.75
CA PRO A 225 -11.80 -1.45 -3.51
C PRO A 225 -10.30 -1.14 -3.53
N LEU A 226 -9.54 -1.80 -4.42
CA LEU A 226 -8.10 -1.66 -4.60
C LEU A 226 -7.75 -1.78 -6.08
N TYR A 227 -6.83 -0.95 -6.53
CA TYR A 227 -6.13 -1.10 -7.81
C TYR A 227 -4.85 -1.88 -7.59
N LEU A 228 -4.61 -2.91 -8.41
CA LEU A 228 -3.30 -3.53 -8.51
C LEU A 228 -2.43 -2.68 -9.45
N GLN A 229 -1.25 -2.31 -8.98
CA GLN A 229 -0.27 -1.53 -9.71
C GLN A 229 0.93 -2.43 -9.99
N ILE A 230 1.27 -2.61 -11.25
CA ILE A 230 2.49 -3.28 -11.68
C ILE A 230 3.31 -2.26 -12.46
N ARG A 231 4.55 -2.04 -12.06
CA ARG A 231 5.46 -1.06 -12.66
C ARG A 231 6.81 -1.68 -12.96
N THR A 232 7.41 -1.26 -14.08
CA THR A 232 8.78 -1.62 -14.45
C THR A 232 9.50 -0.40 -15.00
N GLY A 233 10.70 -0.14 -14.48
CA GLY A 233 11.47 1.04 -14.77
C GLY A 233 12.92 0.74 -15.11
N VAL A 234 13.53 1.66 -15.86
CA VAL A 234 14.94 1.67 -16.20
C VAL A 234 15.56 2.96 -15.68
N PHE A 235 16.81 2.87 -15.24
CA PHE A 235 17.59 4.04 -14.87
C PHE A 235 19.01 3.93 -15.36
N ALA A 236 19.64 5.07 -15.63
CA ALA A 236 21.03 5.12 -16.05
C ALA A 236 21.68 6.44 -15.64
N GLY A 237 22.98 6.36 -15.35
CA GLY A 237 23.84 7.52 -15.13
C GLY A 237 25.26 7.22 -15.59
N ARG A 238 26.24 7.99 -15.09
CA ARG A 238 27.63 7.83 -15.52
C ARG A 238 28.23 6.53 -14.99
N ASN A 239 28.50 5.57 -15.87
CA ASN A 239 29.10 4.26 -15.57
C ASN A 239 28.23 3.32 -14.74
N TRP A 240 26.91 3.52 -14.73
CA TRP A 240 25.98 2.63 -14.08
C TRP A 240 24.60 2.67 -14.75
N TYR A 241 23.88 1.55 -14.67
CA TYR A 241 22.48 1.46 -15.10
C TYR A 241 21.76 0.37 -14.32
N GLY A 242 20.44 0.32 -14.42
CA GLY A 242 19.67 -0.75 -13.81
C GLY A 242 18.22 -0.78 -14.23
N LEU A 243 17.53 -1.76 -13.66
CA LEU A 243 16.14 -2.08 -13.90
C LEU A 243 15.46 -2.23 -12.54
N GLN A 244 14.23 -1.76 -12.39
CA GLN A 244 13.43 -2.00 -11.20
C GLN A 244 12.03 -2.47 -11.57
N GLY A 245 11.44 -3.28 -10.70
CA GLY A 245 10.04 -3.68 -10.78
C GLY A 245 9.36 -3.47 -9.43
N GLU A 246 8.13 -2.98 -9.46
CA GLU A 246 7.29 -2.76 -8.29
C GLU A 246 5.91 -3.37 -8.49
N ILE A 247 5.37 -3.96 -7.41
CA ILE A 247 4.00 -4.45 -7.35
C ILE A 247 3.39 -3.98 -6.03
N PHE A 248 2.21 -3.36 -6.11
CA PHE A 248 1.50 -2.90 -4.92
C PHE A 248 0.00 -2.70 -5.18
N PHE A 249 -0.76 -2.61 -4.09
CA PHE A 249 -2.17 -2.24 -4.15
C PHE A 249 -2.34 -0.78 -3.70
N SER A 250 -3.18 -0.03 -4.41
CA SER A 250 -3.54 1.34 -4.04
C SER A 250 -5.06 1.48 -3.97
N ARG A 251 -5.55 2.14 -2.91
CA ARG A 251 -6.97 2.54 -2.81
C ARG A 251 -7.27 3.68 -3.78
N PRO A 252 -8.56 3.90 -4.13
CA PRO A 252 -8.95 5.10 -4.86
C PRO A 252 -8.46 6.38 -4.19
N GLU A 253 -7.96 7.30 -5.00
CA GLU A 253 -7.41 8.59 -4.58
C GLU A 253 -8.54 9.54 -4.18
N ILE A 254 -8.61 9.83 -2.89
CA ILE A 254 -9.59 10.75 -2.28
C ILE A 254 -9.04 12.15 -2.01
N SER A 255 -7.71 12.32 -2.12
CA SER A 255 -7.01 13.58 -1.81
C SER A 255 -5.96 13.87 -2.88
N ASN A 256 -5.50 15.12 -2.92
CA ASN A 256 -4.41 15.51 -3.80
C ASN A 256 -3.03 15.11 -3.26
N ARG A 257 -2.96 14.53 -2.06
CA ARG A 257 -1.72 14.12 -1.40
C ARG A 257 -1.94 12.80 -0.70
N TYR A 258 -1.27 11.76 -1.18
CA TYR A 258 -1.40 10.44 -0.61
C TYR A 258 -0.05 9.74 -0.54
N LYS A 259 0.02 8.75 0.35
CA LYS A 259 1.19 7.92 0.57
C LYS A 259 0.83 6.48 0.24
N THR A 260 1.63 5.82 -0.59
CA THR A 260 1.53 4.38 -0.82
C THR A 260 2.85 3.71 -0.47
N THR A 261 2.78 2.41 -0.22
CA THR A 261 3.96 1.58 -0.01
C THR A 261 3.99 0.45 -1.02
N SER A 262 5.16 0.19 -1.61
CA SER A 262 5.33 -0.87 -2.57
C SER A 262 6.45 -1.84 -2.20
N GLY A 263 6.32 -3.07 -2.69
CA GLY A 263 7.43 -4.01 -2.74
C GLY A 263 8.23 -3.75 -4.02
N ILE A 264 9.54 -3.64 -3.89
CA ILE A 264 10.46 -3.33 -4.99
C ILE A 264 11.54 -4.39 -5.12
N VAL A 265 11.85 -4.75 -6.36
CA VAL A 265 13.05 -5.51 -6.75
C VAL A 265 13.85 -4.66 -7.73
N ARG A 266 15.16 -4.54 -7.49
CA ARG A 266 16.06 -3.73 -8.32
C ARG A 266 17.28 -4.54 -8.73
N TYR A 267 17.56 -4.54 -10.03
CA TYR A 267 18.85 -4.92 -10.58
C TYR A 267 19.66 -3.65 -10.87
N GLN A 268 20.94 -3.64 -10.50
CA GLN A 268 21.84 -2.54 -10.82
C GLN A 268 23.21 -3.04 -11.24
N ASN A 269 23.71 -2.50 -12.33
CA ASN A 269 25.03 -2.73 -12.87
C ASN A 269 25.91 -1.48 -12.64
N ASN A 270 26.93 -1.61 -11.80
CA ASN A 270 27.95 -0.58 -11.55
C ASN A 270 29.25 -0.95 -12.27
N SER A 271 30.27 -0.08 -12.25
CA SER A 271 31.57 -0.38 -12.89
C SER A 271 32.19 -1.68 -12.38
N ASP A 272 32.13 -1.92 -11.07
CA ASP A 272 32.90 -2.96 -10.39
C ASP A 272 32.07 -4.22 -10.10
N TYR A 273 30.75 -4.07 -9.99
CA TYR A 273 29.84 -5.13 -9.57
C TYR A 273 28.43 -4.98 -10.16
N GLU A 274 27.73 -6.10 -10.21
CA GLU A 274 26.29 -6.21 -10.44
C GLU A 274 25.59 -6.47 -9.10
N SER A 275 24.34 -6.07 -8.97
CA SER A 275 23.56 -6.29 -7.74
C SER A 275 22.10 -6.58 -8.03
N ILE A 276 21.50 -7.41 -7.18
CA ILE A 276 20.04 -7.60 -7.11
C ILE A 276 19.61 -7.31 -5.67
N SER A 277 18.74 -6.32 -5.51
CA SER A 277 18.30 -5.82 -4.22
C SER A 277 16.79 -5.87 -4.10
N ILE A 278 16.30 -6.09 -2.89
CA ILE A 278 14.87 -6.14 -2.57
C ILE A 278 14.54 -5.12 -1.46
N GLY A 279 13.34 -4.55 -1.53
CA GLY A 279 12.80 -3.63 -0.54
C GLY A 279 11.34 -3.94 -0.27
N ARG A 280 10.96 -4.06 1.01
CA ARG A 280 9.59 -4.43 1.41
C ARG A 280 8.65 -3.22 1.59
N ASN A 281 9.20 -2.02 1.79
CA ASN A 281 8.47 -0.77 2.05
C ASN A 281 9.13 0.40 1.28
N SER A 282 9.05 0.40 -0.05
CA SER A 282 9.31 1.62 -0.83
C SER A 282 8.18 2.60 -0.54
N GLU A 283 8.48 3.80 -0.08
CA GLU A 283 7.46 4.81 0.26
C GLU A 283 7.31 5.80 -0.89
N HIS A 284 6.10 5.90 -1.46
CA HIS A 284 5.75 6.89 -2.46
C HIS A 284 4.99 8.03 -1.82
N PHE A 285 5.43 9.26 -2.06
CA PHE A 285 4.75 10.48 -1.66
C PHE A 285 4.27 11.20 -2.92
N THR A 286 2.98 11.01 -3.22
CA THR A 286 2.39 11.48 -4.46
C THR A 286 1.58 12.75 -4.24
N PHE A 287 1.78 13.73 -5.13
CA PHE A 287 1.13 15.03 -5.15
C PHE A 287 0.40 15.20 -6.49
N ARG A 288 -0.91 14.99 -6.48
CA ARG A 288 -1.79 15.11 -7.66
C ARG A 288 -1.97 16.59 -8.02
N LYS A 289 -1.71 16.94 -9.28
CA LYS A 289 -1.90 18.30 -9.82
C LYS A 289 -3.24 18.45 -10.54
N ASN A 290 -3.63 17.44 -11.31
CA ASN A 290 -4.92 17.33 -12.00
C ASN A 290 -5.21 15.85 -12.27
N ASP A 291 -6.34 15.56 -12.92
CA ASP A 291 -6.80 14.19 -13.15
C ASP A 291 -5.85 13.29 -13.95
N ASN A 292 -4.84 13.83 -14.64
CA ASN A 292 -3.91 13.06 -15.47
C ASN A 292 -2.44 13.17 -15.04
N LEU A 293 -2.13 14.07 -14.10
CA LEU A 293 -0.75 14.45 -13.78
C LEU A 293 -0.53 14.46 -12.27
N SER A 294 0.54 13.80 -11.83
CA SER A 294 1.01 13.86 -10.45
C SER A 294 2.54 13.97 -10.39
N LEU A 295 3.03 14.48 -9.26
CA LEU A 295 4.44 14.48 -8.89
C LEU A 295 4.63 13.40 -7.83
N ASP A 296 5.71 12.64 -7.92
CA ASP A 296 5.95 11.53 -7.01
C ASP A 296 7.40 11.49 -6.55
N ILE A 297 7.55 11.34 -5.23
CA ILE A 297 8.84 11.19 -4.55
C ILE A 297 8.86 9.80 -3.92
N ASP A 298 9.78 8.95 -4.36
CA ASP A 298 9.95 7.62 -3.79
C ASP A 298 11.16 7.61 -2.88
N LEU A 299 11.00 7.03 -1.71
CA LEU A 299 12.08 6.75 -0.78
C LEU A 299 12.23 5.24 -0.63
N ASN A 300 13.39 4.75 -1.05
CA ASN A 300 13.73 3.35 -1.08
C ASN A 300 14.89 3.06 -0.15
N ILE A 301 14.82 1.94 0.57
CA ILE A 301 15.97 1.35 1.24
C ILE A 301 15.98 -0.14 0.90
N LEU A 302 17.03 -0.54 0.20
CA LEU A 302 17.18 -1.87 -0.39
C LEU A 302 18.33 -2.62 0.29
N LEU A 303 18.15 -3.92 0.39
CA LEU A 303 19.22 -4.86 0.73
C LEU A 303 19.37 -5.83 -0.42
N GLY A 304 20.60 -6.08 -0.83
CA GLY A 304 20.85 -6.91 -1.99
C GLY A 304 22.13 -7.72 -1.91
N PHE A 305 22.29 -8.52 -2.96
CA PHE A 305 23.43 -9.39 -3.17
C PHE A 305 24.26 -8.89 -4.33
N LEU A 306 25.58 -8.92 -4.15
CA LEU A 306 26.56 -8.42 -5.08
C LEU A 306 27.23 -9.56 -5.84
N LYS A 307 27.50 -9.29 -7.12
CA LYS A 307 28.36 -10.10 -7.98
C LYS A 307 29.47 -9.22 -8.55
N TRP A 308 30.69 -9.40 -8.06
CA TRP A 308 31.87 -8.69 -8.56
C TRP A 308 32.21 -9.12 -9.99
N LYS A 309 32.49 -8.15 -10.86
CA LYS A 309 32.84 -8.43 -12.26
C LYS A 309 34.23 -9.03 -12.42
N ASP A 310 35.20 -8.52 -11.66
CA ASP A 310 36.56 -9.07 -11.58
C ASP A 310 36.93 -9.45 -10.14
N VAL A 311 36.69 -10.72 -9.80
CA VAL A 311 36.98 -11.26 -8.47
C VAL A 311 38.48 -11.24 -8.16
N LYS A 312 39.35 -11.41 -9.16
CA LYS A 312 40.81 -11.47 -8.94
C LYS A 312 41.38 -10.09 -8.66
N MET A 313 40.91 -9.08 -9.39
CA MET A 313 41.32 -7.69 -9.20
C MET A 313 40.80 -7.13 -7.87
N HIS A 314 39.54 -7.42 -7.52
CA HIS A 314 38.90 -6.82 -6.35
C HIS A 314 39.11 -7.60 -5.04
N ASN A 315 39.45 -8.89 -5.13
CA ASN A 315 39.65 -9.81 -4.00
C ASN A 315 38.63 -9.63 -2.86
N PRO A 316 37.33 -9.80 -3.14
CA PRO A 316 36.27 -9.41 -2.21
C PRO A 316 36.22 -10.32 -0.98
N THR A 317 35.95 -9.72 0.19
CA THR A 317 35.70 -10.47 1.43
C THR A 317 34.26 -11.01 1.47
N LEU A 318 33.99 -11.95 2.37
CA LEU A 318 32.64 -12.53 2.53
C LEU A 318 31.57 -11.45 2.79
N TYR A 319 31.89 -10.39 3.56
CA TYR A 319 30.95 -9.31 3.85
C TYR A 319 30.70 -8.38 2.66
N GLN A 320 31.52 -8.46 1.62
CA GLN A 320 31.38 -7.69 0.38
C GLN A 320 30.47 -8.36 -0.65
N ILE A 321 29.67 -9.35 -0.23
CA ILE A 321 28.60 -9.93 -1.05
C ILE A 321 27.25 -9.26 -0.80
N ILE A 322 27.14 -8.37 0.19
CA ILE A 322 25.90 -7.68 0.56
C ILE A 322 26.06 -6.18 0.27
N ASN A 323 25.03 -5.57 -0.33
CA ASN A 323 24.89 -4.12 -0.39
C ASN A 323 23.66 -3.65 0.41
N ALA A 324 23.83 -2.48 1.03
CA ALA A 324 22.72 -1.68 1.50
C ALA A 324 22.64 -0.43 0.64
N GLU A 325 21.45 -0.10 0.16
CA GLU A 325 21.23 1.05 -0.71
C GLU A 325 20.09 1.89 -0.17
N VAL A 326 20.26 3.21 -0.19
CA VAL A 326 19.18 4.17 0.04
C VAL A 326 19.05 4.97 -1.25
N SER A 327 17.84 5.09 -1.80
CA SER A 327 17.65 5.89 -3.01
C SER A 327 16.38 6.72 -2.95
N SER A 328 16.44 7.89 -3.58
CA SER A 328 15.31 8.76 -3.84
C SER A 328 15.02 8.82 -5.34
N ILE A 329 13.76 8.70 -5.74
CA ILE A 329 13.33 8.98 -7.12
C ILE A 329 12.40 10.19 -7.07
N GLN A 330 12.64 11.19 -7.92
CA GLN A 330 11.79 12.37 -8.06
C GLN A 330 11.28 12.42 -9.48
N SER A 331 9.96 12.46 -9.65
CA SER A 331 9.36 12.15 -10.95
C SER A 331 8.03 12.84 -11.20
N ILE A 332 7.72 12.96 -12.49
CA ILE A 332 6.41 13.32 -13.01
C ILE A 332 5.74 12.03 -13.48
N ILE A 333 4.48 11.84 -13.08
CA ILE A 333 3.65 10.70 -13.48
C ILE A 333 2.48 11.19 -14.32
N LEU A 334 2.32 10.57 -15.49
CA LEU A 334 1.12 10.60 -16.30
C LEU A 334 0.26 9.39 -15.92
N ASP A 335 -0.80 9.64 -15.16
CA ASP A 335 -1.72 8.62 -14.66
C ASP A 335 -3.12 9.22 -14.51
N ARG A 336 -4.13 8.49 -14.96
CA ARG A 336 -5.54 8.93 -14.88
C ARG A 336 -6.10 8.61 -13.50
N LYS A 337 -6.50 9.64 -12.74
CA LYS A 337 -7.07 9.52 -11.39
C LYS A 337 -8.22 8.50 -11.38
N ASN A 338 -8.11 7.49 -10.52
CA ASN A 338 -9.13 6.46 -10.29
C ASN A 338 -9.63 5.75 -11.57
N LYS A 339 -8.79 5.62 -12.59
CA LYS A 339 -9.11 4.89 -13.83
C LYS A 339 -8.02 3.90 -14.20
N GLN A 340 -8.41 2.71 -14.61
CA GLN A 340 -7.48 1.69 -15.10
C GLN A 340 -6.70 2.17 -16.33
N GLY A 341 -5.53 1.59 -16.56
CA GLY A 341 -4.74 1.80 -17.76
C GLY A 341 -3.25 2.05 -17.49
N PHE A 342 -2.56 2.47 -18.56
CA PHE A 342 -1.13 2.71 -18.51
C PHE A 342 -0.78 3.95 -17.70
N THR A 343 0.29 3.83 -16.93
CA THR A 343 0.94 4.92 -16.22
C THR A 343 2.34 5.10 -16.77
N PHE A 344 2.74 6.34 -17.02
CA PHE A 344 4.10 6.67 -17.46
C PHE A 344 4.77 7.59 -16.46
N ARG A 345 6.04 7.35 -16.21
CA ARG A 345 6.79 8.08 -15.22
C ARG A 345 8.17 8.42 -15.74
N ALA A 346 8.58 9.67 -15.54
CA ALA A 346 9.88 10.18 -15.95
C ALA A 346 10.44 11.09 -14.87
N GLY A 347 11.75 10.97 -14.61
CA GLY A 347 12.36 11.71 -13.51
C GLY A 347 13.84 11.45 -13.34
N THR A 348 14.32 11.71 -12.14
CA THR A 348 15.69 11.49 -11.72
C THR A 348 15.75 10.52 -10.55
N ILE A 349 16.86 9.79 -10.47
CA ILE A 349 17.17 8.89 -9.36
C ILE A 349 18.49 9.32 -8.73
N GLU A 350 18.52 9.29 -7.41
CA GLU A 350 19.70 9.47 -6.58
C GLU A 350 19.81 8.26 -5.66
N ALA A 351 20.94 7.57 -5.67
CA ALA A 351 21.17 6.37 -4.88
C ALA A 351 22.51 6.46 -4.14
N LEU A 352 22.49 6.09 -2.87
CA LEU A 352 23.64 5.96 -2.00
C LEU A 352 23.81 4.48 -1.65
N ALA A 353 24.82 3.84 -2.22
CA ALA A 353 25.14 2.44 -1.99
C ALA A 353 26.30 2.30 -0.99
N TYR A 354 26.14 1.36 -0.06
CA TYR A 354 27.13 0.95 0.91
C TYR A 354 27.47 -0.53 0.74
N VAL A 355 28.77 -0.81 0.67
CA VAL A 355 29.35 -2.15 0.69
C VAL A 355 30.42 -2.16 1.76
N TYR A 356 30.47 -3.23 2.56
CA TYR A 356 31.41 -3.33 3.68
C TYR A 356 32.87 -3.09 3.24
N ASP A 357 33.64 -2.32 4.01
CA ASP A 357 35.02 -1.91 3.70
C ASP A 357 35.23 -1.22 2.33
N LYS A 358 34.17 -0.68 1.72
CA LYS A 358 34.25 0.18 0.54
C LYS A 358 33.74 1.59 0.88
N LYS A 359 34.22 2.57 0.11
CA LYS A 359 33.70 3.94 0.18
C LYS A 359 32.24 3.96 -0.26
N LEU A 360 31.43 4.81 0.36
CA LEU A 360 30.07 5.08 -0.08
C LEU A 360 30.06 5.51 -1.55
N GLN A 361 29.15 4.94 -2.33
CA GLN A 361 28.99 5.24 -3.74
C GLN A 361 27.71 6.04 -3.94
N PHE A 362 27.85 7.27 -4.41
CA PHE A 362 26.73 8.12 -4.79
C PHE A 362 26.52 8.05 -6.30
N ASN A 363 25.31 7.67 -6.70
CA ASN A 363 24.90 7.50 -8.08
C ASN A 363 23.72 8.43 -8.36
N ALA A 364 23.81 9.23 -9.41
CA ALA A 364 22.72 10.08 -9.89
C ALA A 364 22.51 9.89 -11.38
N GLY A 365 21.25 9.91 -11.82
CA GLY A 365 20.89 9.53 -13.18
C GLY A 365 19.44 9.84 -13.56
N GLY A 366 19.12 9.54 -14.81
CA GLY A 366 17.75 9.63 -15.34
C GLY A 366 16.98 8.34 -15.07
N PHE A 367 15.66 8.47 -14.95
CA PHE A 367 14.73 7.39 -14.67
C PHE A 367 13.51 7.46 -15.58
N LEU A 368 13.12 6.31 -16.14
CA LEU A 368 11.91 6.13 -16.95
C LEU A 368 11.20 4.86 -16.51
N GLU A 369 9.90 4.92 -16.33
CA GLU A 369 9.08 3.79 -15.89
C GLU A 369 7.73 3.76 -16.61
N ILE A 370 7.29 2.53 -16.89
CA ILE A 370 5.96 2.25 -17.39
C ILE A 370 5.28 1.30 -16.41
N GLY A 371 3.98 1.51 -16.21
CA GLY A 371 3.17 0.64 -15.39
C GLY A 371 1.76 0.46 -15.95
N TYR A 372 1.04 -0.45 -15.34
CA TYR A 372 -0.37 -0.65 -15.58
C TYR A 372 -1.13 -0.71 -14.26
N LYS A 373 -2.20 0.07 -14.18
CA LYS A 373 -3.15 0.09 -13.07
C LYS A 373 -4.37 -0.73 -13.46
N PHE A 374 -4.55 -1.88 -12.80
CA PHE A 374 -5.62 -2.85 -13.06
C PHE A 374 -6.89 -2.52 -12.31
#